data_AF-A0A0C2HP80-F1
#
_entry.id   AF-A0A0C2HP80-F1
#
_cell.length_a   1.000
_cell.length_b   1.000
_cell.length_c   1.000
_cell.angle_alpha   90.00
_cell.angle_beta   90.00
_cell.angle_gamma   90.00
#
_symmetry.space_group_name_H-M   'P 1'
#
loop_
_entity.id
_entity.type
_entity.pdbx_description
1 polymer ?
#
loop_
_entity_poly.entity_id
_entity_poly.type
_entity_poly.pdbx_seq_one_letter_code
_entity_poly.pdbx_strand_id
1 'polypeptide(L)' 'MDIGMNFDLMTEKLTAYQISRAVDISIDQAQSIIDGQVDLDDLDQETIDKLKNLNDKLMN' A
#
# COMPACT_ATOMS: atom_id res chain seq x y z
N MET A 1 6.49 4.04 16.50
CA MET A 1 5.94 2.68 16.32
C MET A 1 6.41 2.24 14.96
N ASP A 2 7.13 1.13 14.90
CA ASP A 2 7.59 0.56 13.63
C ASP A 2 6.34 0.06 12.90
N ILE A 3 5.86 0.83 11.93
CA ILE A 3 4.72 0.43 11.11
C ILE A 3 5.30 -0.63 10.19
N GLY A 4 5.27 -1.90 10.58
CA GLY A 4 5.91 -3.04 9.90
C GLY A 4 5.40 -3.34 8.48
N MET A 5 4.88 -2.35 7.75
CA MET A 5 4.64 -2.42 6.32
C MET A 5 5.96 -2.31 5.57
N ASN A 6 6.29 -3.36 4.82
CA ASN A 6 7.40 -3.34 3.89
C ASN A 6 6.86 -2.93 2.52
N PHE A 7 6.73 -1.62 2.32
CA PHE A 7 6.24 -1.07 1.05
C PHE A 7 7.11 -1.52 -0.12
N ASP A 8 8.43 -1.58 0.04
CA ASP A 8 9.33 -2.07 -1.01
C ASP A 8 8.95 -3.48 -1.48
N LEU A 9 8.59 -4.38 -0.56
CA LEU A 9 8.11 -5.72 -0.93
C LEU A 9 6.76 -5.67 -1.65
N MET A 10 5.87 -4.75 -1.28
CA MET A 10 4.59 -4.55 -1.97
C MET A 10 4.79 -3.99 -3.38
N THR A 11 5.68 -3.02 -3.55
CA THR A 11 5.97 -2.39 -4.85
C THR A 11 6.75 -3.32 -5.79
N GLU A 12 7.58 -4.21 -5.25
CA GLU A 12 8.26 -5.26 -6.03
C GLU A 12 7.31 -6.37 -6.51
N LYS A 13 6.29 -6.71 -5.71
CA LYS A 13 5.40 -7.85 -5.99
C LYS A 13 4.09 -7.46 -6.66
N LEU A 14 3.63 -6.23 -6.48
CA LEU A 14 2.31 -5.78 -6.93
C LEU A 14 2.41 -4.54 -7.82
N THR A 15 1.57 -4.53 -8.84
CA THR A 15 1.35 -3.36 -9.69
C THR A 15 0.39 -2.36 -9.04
N ALA A 16 0.43 -1.09 -9.46
CA ALA A 16 -0.50 -0.05 -9.01
C ALA A 16 -1.96 -0.50 -9.13
N TYR A 17 -2.31 -1.21 -10.21
CA TYR A 17 -3.65 -1.75 -10.42
C TYR A 17 -4.06 -2.80 -9.35
N GLN A 18 -3.14 -3.68 -8.96
CA GLN A 18 -3.42 -4.70 -7.94
C GLN A 18 -3.59 -4.06 -6.56
N ILE A 19 -2.75 -3.07 -6.24
CA ILE A 19 -2.88 -2.28 -5.01
C ILE A 19 -4.21 -1.54 -5.05
N SER A 20 -4.49 -0.74 -6.08
CA SER A 20 -5.71 0.06 -6.19
C SER A 20 -6.97 -0.79 -6.00
N ARG A 21 -7.00 -2.00 -6.58
CA ARG A 21 -8.08 -2.98 -6.40
C ARG A 21 -8.19 -3.56 -4.99
N ALA A 22 -7.05 -3.80 -4.34
CA ALA A 22 -7.02 -4.41 -3.01
C ALA A 22 -7.36 -3.42 -1.90
N VAL A 23 -6.96 -2.14 -2.05
CA VAL A 23 -7.18 -1.09 -1.06
C VAL A 23 -8.40 -0.22 -1.35
N ASP A 24 -8.99 -0.35 -2.54
CA ASP A 24 -10.10 0.48 -3.05
C ASP A 24 -9.74 1.97 -3.14
N ILE A 25 -8.60 2.25 -3.77
CA ILE A 25 -8.09 3.60 -4.05
C ILE A 25 -7.96 3.82 -5.55
N SER A 26 -7.74 5.07 -5.97
CA SER A 26 -7.44 5.35 -7.39
C SER A 26 -6.11 4.72 -7.81
N ILE A 27 -5.97 4.38 -9.10
CA ILE A 27 -4.70 3.88 -9.66
C ILE A 27 -3.59 4.92 -9.49
N ASP A 28 -3.91 6.21 -9.61
CA ASP A 28 -2.94 7.30 -9.45
C ASP A 28 -2.42 7.39 -8.01
N GLN A 29 -3.30 7.23 -7.01
CA GLN A 29 -2.88 7.14 -5.60
C GLN A 29 -2.05 5.88 -5.35
N ALA A 30 -2.45 4.73 -5.91
CA ALA A 30 -1.69 3.50 -5.79
C ALA A 30 -0.29 3.61 -6.42
N GLN A 31 -0.19 4.27 -7.58
CA GLN A 31 1.08 4.57 -8.22
C GLN A 31 1.93 5.52 -7.36
N SER A 32 1.31 6.55 -6.77
CA SER A 32 2.01 7.48 -5.87
C SER A 32 2.53 6.78 -4.61
N ILE A 33 1.81 5.79 -4.07
CA ILE A 33 2.29 4.92 -2.99
C ILE A 33 3.48 4.08 -3.45
N ILE A 34 3.41 3.51 -4.66
CA ILE A 34 4.52 2.73 -5.24
C ILE A 34 5.77 3.59 -5.43
N ASP A 35 5.59 4.82 -5.91
CA ASP A 35 6.68 5.76 -6.18
C ASP A 35 7.22 6.42 -4.90
N GLY A 36 6.67 6.09 -3.73
CA GLY A 36 7.05 6.68 -2.44
C GLY A 36 6.71 8.17 -2.32
N GLN A 37 5.74 8.65 -3.12
CA GLN A 37 5.31 10.05 -3.18
C GLN A 37 4.14 10.37 -2.25
N VAL A 38 3.63 9.37 -1.52
CA VAL A 38 2.54 9.53 -0.54
C VAL A 38 3.10 9.27 0.85
N ASP A 39 2.88 10.21 1.76
CA ASP A 39 3.13 9.99 3.17
C ASP A 39 1.98 9.16 3.75
N LEU A 40 2.30 8.15 4.56
CA LEU A 40 1.27 7.24 5.10
C LEU A 40 0.32 7.95 6.05
N ASP A 41 0.78 9.04 6.65
CA ASP A 41 -0.02 9.90 7.52
C ASP A 41 -1.07 10.71 6.75
N ASP A 42 -0.93 10.84 5.42
CA ASP A 42 -1.93 11.47 4.54
C ASP A 42 -3.03 10.51 4.08
N LEU A 43 -2.86 9.21 4.35
CA LEU A 43 -3.86 8.19 4.06
C LEU A 43 -4.86 8.07 5.20
N ASP A 44 -6.11 7.80 4.86
CA ASP A 44 -7.12 7.46 5.85
C ASP A 44 -6.81 6.11 6.50
N GLN A 45 -7.23 5.97 7.76
CA GLN A 45 -6.94 4.77 8.56
C GLN A 45 -7.44 3.47 7.89
N GLU A 46 -8.55 3.53 7.15
CA GLU A 46 -9.09 2.37 6.43
C GLU A 46 -8.13 1.90 5.32
N THR A 47 -7.59 2.83 4.53
CA THR A 47 -6.57 2.54 3.50
C THR A 47 -5.30 1.98 4.14
N ILE A 48 -4.83 2.56 5.25
CA ILE A 48 -3.67 2.06 6.00
C ILE A 48 -3.89 0.61 6.46
N ASP A 49 -5.06 0.30 7.02
CA ASP A 49 -5.35 -1.04 7.52
C ASP A 49 -5.46 -2.08 6.40
N LYS A 50 -6.01 -1.69 5.24
CA LYS A 50 -6.04 -2.53 4.05
C LYS A 50 -4.63 -2.75 3.47
N LEU A 51 -3.77 -1.73 3.44
CA LEU A 51 -2.36 -1.86 3.04
C LEU A 51 -1.59 -2.81 3.95
N LYS A 52 -1.78 -2.71 5.28
CA LYS A 52 -1.21 -3.65 6.26
C LYS A 52 -1.65 -5.08 5.98
N ASN A 53 -2.96 -5.30 5.82
CA ASN A 53 -3.49 -6.63 5.50
C ASN A 53 -2.93 -7.19 4.18
N LEU A 54 -2.71 -6.33 3.18
CA LEU A 54 -2.12 -6.73 1.91
C LEU A 54 -0.64 -7.13 2.09
N ASN A 55 0.12 -6.34 2.85
CA ASN A 55 1.51 -6.64 3.19
C ASN A 55 1.64 -7.98 3.95
N ASP A 56 0.80 -8.22 4.96
CA ASP A 56 0.81 -9.45 5.75
C ASP A 56 0.51 -10.70 4.91
N LYS A 57 -0.33 -10.55 3.87
CA LYS A 57 -0.62 -11.62 2.88
C LYS A 57 0.52 -11.87 1.90
N LEU A 58 1.45 -10.93 1.73
CA LEU A 58 2.62 -11.08 0.84
C LEU A 58 3.85 -11.63 1.56
N MET A 59 3.89 -11.49 2.89
CA MET A 59 4.96 -12.01 3.76
C MET A 59 4.72 -13.45 4.23
N ASN A 60 3.46 -13.93 4.25
CA ASN A 60 3.10 -15.33 4.44
C ASN A 60 3.02 -16.09 3.10
#